data_AF-A0A3L7RGQ0-F1
#
_entry.id   AF-A0A3L7RGQ0-F1
#
_cell.length_a   1.000
_cell.length_b   1.000
_cell.length_c   1.000
_cell.angle_alpha   90.00
_cell.angle_beta   90.00
_cell.angle_gamma   90.00
#
_symmetry.space_group_name_H-M   'P 1'
#
loop_
_entity.id
_entity.type
_entity.pdbx_description
1 polymer ?
#
loop_
_entity_poly.entity_id
_entity_poly.type
_entity_poly.pdbx_seq_one_letter_code
_entity_poly.pdbx_strand_id
1 'polypeptide(L)' 'MVNEVRDLTMGTQSSIGRGAPMGYALWEYTASGWNMRKNAASPGAIPASAPKAAGQFVGQIRAIPCVDAQ' A
#
# COMPACT_ATOMS: atom_id res chain seq x y z
N MET A 1 -46.44 9.88 -6.51
CA MET A 1 -45.35 8.95 -6.86
C MET A 1 -44.12 9.77 -7.17
N VAL A 2 -43.23 9.92 -6.20
CA VAL A 2 -41.87 10.42 -6.41
C VAL A 2 -40.99 9.37 -5.76
N ASN A 3 -40.24 8.66 -6.60
CA ASN A 3 -39.25 7.69 -6.16
C ASN A 3 -38.17 8.46 -5.42
N GLU A 4 -38.27 8.49 -4.09
CA GLU A 4 -37.18 8.89 -3.22
C GLU A 4 -36.07 7.85 -3.40
N VAL A 5 -35.11 8.18 -4.25
CA VAL A 5 -33.80 7.54 -4.23
C VAL A 5 -33.22 7.91 -2.87
N ARG A 6 -33.42 7.02 -1.90
CA ARG A 6 -32.75 7.10 -0.62
C ARG A 6 -31.27 7.03 -0.92
N ASP A 7 -30.63 8.19 -0.94
CA ASP A 7 -29.20 8.32 -0.78
C ASP A 7 -28.87 7.58 0.50
N LEU A 8 -28.43 6.33 0.34
CA LEU A 8 -27.74 5.57 1.35
C LEU A 8 -26.51 6.41 1.66
N THR A 9 -26.66 7.32 2.63
CA THR A 9 -25.58 7.90 3.39
C THR A 9 -24.92 6.70 4.05
N MET A 10 -24.01 6.06 3.30
CA MET A 10 -23.11 5.06 3.82
C MET A 10 -22.37 5.76 4.93
N GLY A 11 -22.81 5.50 6.16
CA GLY A 11 -22.18 6.02 7.35
C GLY A 11 -20.70 5.68 7.26
N THR A 12 -19.89 6.73 7.09
CA THR A 12 -18.45 6.79 7.35
C THR A 12 -17.75 5.43 7.42
N GLN A 13 -17.86 4.65 6.34
CA GLN A 13 -17.14 3.40 6.24
C GLN A 13 -15.73 3.82 5.81
N SER A 14 -14.83 3.86 6.79
CA SER A 14 -13.39 4.01 6.61
C SER A 14 -12.88 2.89 5.71
N SER A 15 -13.02 3.05 4.40
CA SER A 15 -12.49 2.12 3.42
C SER A 15 -12.03 2.87 2.18
N ILE A 16 -10.69 2.95 2.07
CA ILE A 16 -9.96 2.87 0.81
C ILE A 16 -10.07 4.13 -0.09
N GLY A 17 -9.39 5.19 0.36
CA GLY A 17 -8.96 6.32 -0.48
C GLY A 17 -7.60 6.90 -0.07
N ARG A 18 -6.84 6.18 0.77
CA ARG A 18 -5.55 6.63 1.33
C ARG A 18 -4.38 6.08 0.51
N GLY A 19 -4.19 6.60 -0.69
CA GLY A 19 -2.89 6.45 -1.37
C GLY A 19 -1.84 7.09 -0.46
N ALA A 20 -0.77 6.37 -0.13
CA ALA A 20 0.37 6.99 0.50
C ALA A 20 0.79 8.18 -0.38
N PRO A 21 0.82 9.42 0.13
CA PRO A 21 1.01 10.61 -0.70
C PRO A 21 2.32 10.57 -1.52
N MET A 22 3.26 9.72 -1.07
CA MET A 22 4.60 9.57 -1.61
C MET A 22 4.84 8.23 -2.34
N GLY A 23 3.78 7.46 -2.59
CA GLY A 23 3.88 6.16 -3.27
C GLY A 23 4.19 4.98 -2.35
N TYR A 24 4.61 3.85 -2.94
CA TYR A 24 4.90 2.61 -2.19
C TYR A 24 6.05 1.80 -2.81
N ALA A 25 6.68 0.96 -1.99
CA ALA A 25 7.61 -0.07 -2.45
C ALA A 25 6.96 -1.45 -2.32
N LEU A 26 7.01 -2.26 -3.38
CA LEU A 26 6.63 -3.68 -3.34
C LEU A 26 7.85 -4.53 -3.04
N TRP A 27 7.69 -5.40 -2.06
CA TRP A 27 8.67 -6.39 -1.66
C TRP A 27 8.09 -7.78 -1.89
N GLU A 28 8.90 -8.66 -2.48
CA GLU A 28 8.59 -10.08 -2.67
C GLU A 28 9.54 -10.92 -1.82
N TYR A 29 9.00 -11.89 -1.09
CA TYR A 29 9.81 -12.84 -0.34
C TYR A 29 10.24 -13.99 -1.24
N THR A 30 11.55 -14.21 -1.36
CA THR A 30 12.15 -15.32 -2.11
C THR A 30 12.89 -16.27 -1.17
N ALA A 31 13.51 -17.32 -1.72
CA ALA A 31 14.36 -18.22 -0.93
C ALA A 31 15.55 -17.51 -0.27
N SER A 32 15.98 -16.35 -0.77
CA SER A 32 17.08 -15.55 -0.21
C SER A 32 16.62 -14.43 0.72
N GLY A 33 15.30 -14.26 0.92
CA GLY A 33 14.72 -13.20 1.75
C GLY A 33 13.90 -12.19 0.95
N TRP A 34 13.66 -11.01 1.53
CA TRP A 34 12.89 -9.93 0.89
C TRP A 34 13.70 -9.23 -0.19
N ASN A 35 13.12 -9.16 -1.39
CA ASN A 35 13.68 -8.47 -2.55
C ASN A 35 12.70 -7.39 -3.04
N MET A 36 13.22 -6.22 -3.41
CA MET A 36 12.37 -5.15 -3.92
C MET A 36 11.93 -5.49 -5.34
N ARG A 37 10.63 -5.64 -5.56
CA ARG A 37 10.03 -5.96 -6.86
C ARG A 37 9.69 -4.73 -7.68
N LYS A 38 9.22 -3.69 -7.00
CA LYS A 38 8.82 -2.43 -7.64
C LYS A 38 9.04 -1.28 -6.67
N ASN A 39 9.72 -0.25 -7.13
CA ASN A 39 9.70 1.05 -6.50
C ASN A 39 8.64 1.91 -7.20
N ALA A 40 7.55 2.21 -6.51
CA ALA A 40 6.50 3.12 -6.97
C ALA A 40 6.47 4.39 -6.10
N ALA A 41 7.63 4.84 -5.61
CA ALA A 41 7.81 6.11 -4.93
C ALA A 41 7.60 7.29 -5.88
N SER A 42 6.99 8.35 -5.37
CA SER A 42 6.93 9.65 -6.05
C SER A 42 8.33 10.30 -6.10
N PRO A 43 8.60 11.22 -7.06
CA PRO A 43 9.85 11.98 -7.06
C PRO A 43 10.07 12.69 -5.71
N GLY A 44 11.27 12.54 -5.13
CA GLY A 44 11.61 13.09 -3.81
C GLY A 44 11.25 12.20 -2.61
N ALA A 45 10.56 11.09 -2.84
CA ALA A 45 10.23 10.13 -1.79
C ALA A 45 11.28 9.02 -1.65
N ILE A 46 11.47 8.54 -0.43
CA ILE A 46 12.36 7.43 -0.11
C ILE A 46 11.53 6.14 -0.02
N PRO A 47 11.83 5.11 -0.83
CA PRO A 47 11.17 3.82 -0.71
C PRO A 47 11.47 3.21 0.66
N ALA A 48 10.44 2.71 1.32
CA ALA A 48 10.63 2.06 2.61
C ALA A 48 11.51 0.80 2.49
N SER A 49 12.30 0.58 3.54
CA SER A 49 13.14 -0.61 3.69
C SER A 49 12.32 -1.90 3.65
N ALA A 50 12.99 -3.02 3.38
CA ALA A 50 12.38 -4.34 3.42
C ALA A 50 11.60 -4.61 4.73
N PRO A 51 10.54 -5.43 4.71
CA PRO A 51 9.88 -5.86 5.92
C PRO A 51 10.88 -6.53 6.89
N LYS A 52 10.81 -6.16 8.18
CA LYS A 52 11.64 -6.80 9.22
C LYS A 52 11.22 -8.24 9.50
N ALA A 53 9.91 -8.52 9.44
CA ALA A 53 9.40 -9.87 9.61
C ALA A 53 9.67 -10.69 8.35
N ALA A 54 10.18 -11.91 8.51
CA ALA A 54 10.36 -12.84 7.39
C ALA A 54 9.02 -13.10 6.66
N GLY A 55 9.11 -13.48 5.39
CA GLY A 55 7.95 -13.98 4.66
C GLY A 55 7.53 -15.35 5.18
N GLN A 56 6.23 -15.62 5.09
CA GLN A 56 5.64 -16.89 5.47
C GLN A 56 5.78 -17.94 4.36
N PHE A 57 5.86 -17.50 3.10
CA PHE A 57 6.02 -18.35 1.92
C PHE A 57 6.72 -17.60 0.79
N VAL A 58 7.41 -18.33 -0.09
CA VAL A 58 8.05 -17.79 -1.30
C VAL A 58 6.96 -17.23 -2.23
N GLY A 59 7.20 -16.05 -2.80
CA GLY A 59 6.23 -15.31 -3.62
C GLY A 59 5.29 -14.41 -2.82
N GLN A 60 5.38 -14.37 -1.49
CA GLN A 60 4.61 -13.43 -0.69
C GLN A 60 4.97 -11.99 -1.05
N ILE A 61 3.96 -11.14 -1.28
CA ILE A 61 4.14 -9.71 -1.60
C ILE A 61 3.70 -8.84 -0.42
N ARG A 62 4.46 -7.78 -0.14
CA ARG A 62 4.08 -6.70 0.77
C ARG A 62 4.28 -5.35 0.11
N ALA A 63 3.27 -4.49 0.23
CA ALA A 63 3.37 -3.07 -0.11
C ALA A 63 3.69 -2.28 1.15
N ILE A 64 4.74 -1.46 1.11
CA ILE A 64 5.11 -0.58 2.22
C ILE A 64 5.06 0.87 1.73
N PRO A 65 4.37 1.79 2.43
CA PRO A 65 4.34 3.21 2.08
C PRO A 65 5.74 3.82 2.03
N CYS A 66 6.00 4.68 1.05
CA CYS A 66 7.20 5.51 1.03
C CYS A 66 7.08 6.67 2.02
N VAL A 67 8.22 7.21 2.43
CA VAL A 67 8.32 8.38 3.33
C VAL A 67 8.99 9.54 2.61
N ASP A 68 8.78 10.76 3.09
CA ASP A 68 9.47 11.95 2.58
C ASP A 68 10.98 11.90 2.85
N ALA A 69 11.79 12.31 1.87
CA ALA A 69 13.17 12.70 2.12
C ALA A 69 13.14 14.05 2.84
N GLN A 70 13.28 14.04 4.18
CA GLN A 70 13.41 15.28 4.96
C GLN A 70 14.67 16.07 4.57
#